data_AF-A0A2G5QS45-F1
#
_entry.id   AF-A0A2G5QS45-F1
#
_cell.length_a   1.000
_cell.length_b   1.000
_cell.length_c   1.000
_cell.angle_alpha   90.00
_cell.angle_beta   90.00
_cell.angle_gamma   90.00
#
_symmetry.space_group_name_H-M   'P 1'
#
loop_
_entity.id
_entity.type
_entity.pdbx_description
1 polymer ?
#
loop_
_entity_poly.entity_id
_entity_poly.type
_entity_poly.pdbx_seq_one_letter_code
_entity_poly.pdbx_strand_id
1 'polypeptide(L)'
;MTAGKPKKSEMLEVRLPYETKTAFMARCRETQRTASEVVRIFIDQELDGRAAKPRSHGPVWRAPWGRLLAAALAGLAVGAVAAPSLARPTTPSHTAFERLDANHDGNLSFEEFSGR
;
A
#
# COMPACT_ATOMS: atom_id res chain seq x y z
N MET A 1 13.75 8.55 25.12
CA MET A 1 13.78 7.90 26.44
C MET A 1 13.15 6.52 26.30
N THR A 2 13.95 5.47 26.29
CA THR A 2 13.44 4.08 26.25
C THR A 2 12.87 3.75 27.63
N ALA A 3 11.54 3.82 27.77
CA ALA A 3 10.88 3.34 28.98
C ALA A 3 11.17 1.83 29.09
N GLY A 4 12.00 1.45 30.06
CA GLY A 4 12.32 0.04 30.30
C GLY A 4 11.07 -0.77 30.66
N LYS A 5 11.08 -2.06 30.35
CA LYS A 5 9.98 -2.97 30.72
C LYS A 5 9.76 -2.88 32.24
N PRO A 6 8.51 -2.67 32.71
CA PRO A 6 8.24 -2.59 34.15
C PRO A 6 8.68 -3.88 34.84
N LYS A 7 9.48 -3.76 35.89
CA LYS A 7 10.03 -4.90 36.65
C LYS A 7 9.03 -5.54 37.62
N LYS A 8 7.89 -4.87 37.88
CA LYS A 8 6.89 -5.32 38.83
C LYS A 8 5.87 -6.22 38.13
N SER A 9 5.55 -7.35 38.77
CA SER A 9 4.48 -8.27 38.37
C SER A 9 3.40 -8.29 39.45
N GLU A 10 2.14 -8.26 39.05
CA GLU A 10 0.98 -8.45 39.94
C GLU A 10 0.26 -9.76 39.62
N MET A 11 -0.48 -10.30 40.59
CA MET A 11 -1.23 -11.55 40.45
C MET A 11 -2.64 -11.26 39.94
N LEU A 12 -3.05 -11.96 38.87
CA LEU A 12 -4.40 -11.91 38.33
C LEU A 12 -5.17 -13.17 38.72
N GLU A 13 -6.15 -13.04 39.61
CA GLU A 13 -7.07 -14.12 39.97
C GLU A 13 -8.36 -14.06 39.15
N VAL A 14 -8.73 -15.17 38.50
CA VAL A 14 -9.92 -15.25 37.66
C VAL A 14 -10.79 -16.41 38.10
N ARG A 15 -12.08 -16.14 38.37
CA ARG A 15 -13.09 -17.16 38.64
C ARG A 15 -13.60 -17.72 37.31
N LEU A 16 -13.55 -19.04 37.16
CA LEU A 16 -14.02 -19.75 35.96
C LEU A 16 -14.98 -20.88 36.39
N PRO A 17 -15.97 -21.22 35.56
CA PRO A 17 -16.73 -22.46 35.73
C PRO A 17 -15.80 -23.67 35.78
N TYR A 18 -16.19 -24.68 36.56
CA TYR A 18 -15.36 -25.87 36.79
C TYR A 18 -14.98 -26.57 35.48
N GLU A 19 -15.94 -26.72 34.57
CA GLU A 19 -15.74 -27.37 33.27
C GLU A 19 -14.70 -26.60 32.43
N THR A 20 -14.81 -25.28 32.38
CA THR A 20 -13.88 -24.42 31.63
C THR A 20 -12.47 -24.51 32.17
N LYS A 21 -12.29 -24.47 33.51
CA LYS A 21 -10.97 -24.65 34.13
C LYS A 21 -10.39 -26.03 33.80
N THR A 22 -11.22 -27.07 33.85
CA THR A 22 -10.78 -28.45 33.60
C THR A 22 -10.32 -28.64 32.16
N ALA A 23 -11.13 -28.17 31.20
CA ALA A 23 -10.79 -28.21 29.78
C ALA A 23 -9.53 -27.38 29.46
N PHE A 24 -9.41 -26.19 30.05
CA PHE A 24 -8.23 -25.34 29.88
C PHE A 24 -6.95 -26.02 30.41
N MET A 25 -7.01 -26.59 31.62
CA MET A 25 -5.86 -27.29 32.21
C MET A 25 -5.50 -28.57 31.45
N ALA A 26 -6.48 -29.29 30.90
CA ALA A 26 -6.24 -30.46 30.03
C ALA A 26 -5.44 -30.05 28.79
N ARG A 27 -5.87 -29.01 28.08
CA ARG A 27 -5.17 -28.47 26.91
C ARG A 27 -3.75 -27.99 27.23
N CYS A 28 -3.54 -27.36 28.39
CA CYS A 28 -2.21 -26.95 28.83
C CYS A 28 -1.27 -28.16 28.99
N ARG A 29 -1.76 -29.28 29.55
CA ARG A 29 -0.98 -30.52 29.68
C ARG A 29 -0.65 -31.15 28.34
N GLU A 30 -1.64 -31.25 27.44
CA GLU A 30 -1.44 -31.81 26.09
C GLU A 30 -0.38 -31.03 25.30
N THR A 31 -0.38 -29.70 25.44
CA THR A 31 0.55 -28.81 24.73
C THR A 31 1.86 -28.56 25.48
N GLN A 32 2.05 -29.16 26.66
CA GLN A 32 3.22 -28.98 27.52
C GLN A 32 3.51 -27.50 27.85
N ARG A 33 2.45 -26.70 28.04
CA ARG A 33 2.56 -25.27 28.41
C ARG A 33 1.97 -25.00 29.78
N THR A 34 2.49 -23.98 30.45
CA THR A 34 1.91 -23.55 31.73
C THR A 34 0.68 -22.68 31.50
N ALA A 35 -0.29 -22.75 32.41
CA ALA A 35 -1.47 -21.88 32.38
C ALA A 35 -1.09 -20.39 32.29
N SER A 36 -0.08 -19.98 33.06
CA SER A 36 0.38 -18.59 33.09
C SER A 36 0.99 -18.14 31.76
N GLU A 37 1.73 -19.01 31.07
CA GLU A 37 2.25 -18.74 29.74
C GLU A 37 1.14 -18.55 28.71
N VAL A 38 0.17 -19.47 28.68
CA VAL A 38 -0.97 -19.39 27.75
C VAL A 38 -1.78 -18.11 27.98
N VAL A 39 -2.02 -17.74 29.25
CA VAL A 39 -2.73 -16.50 29.59
C VAL A 39 -1.93 -15.27 29.15
N ARG A 40 -0.61 -15.22 29.36
CA ARG A 40 0.23 -14.09 28.91
C ARG A 40 0.17 -13.95 27.39
N ILE A 41 0.33 -15.05 26.65
CA ILE A 41 0.26 -15.05 25.18
C ILE A 41 -1.10 -14.55 24.71
N PHE A 42 -2.19 -15.02 25.33
CA PHE A 42 -3.53 -14.56 24.98
C PHE A 42 -3.71 -13.06 25.23
N ILE A 43 -3.22 -12.56 26.37
CA ILE A 43 -3.27 -11.13 26.70
C ILE A 43 -2.47 -10.30 25.68
N ASP A 44 -1.23 -10.71 25.38
CA ASP A 44 -0.38 -10.02 24.41
C ASP A 44 -1.08 -9.97 23.03
N GLN A 45 -1.68 -11.08 22.58
CA GLN A 45 -2.43 -11.13 21.33
C GLN A 45 -3.69 -10.25 21.33
N GLU A 46 -4.43 -10.18 22.44
CA GLU A 46 -5.62 -9.33 22.55
C GLU A 46 -5.23 -7.84 22.57
N LEU A 47 -4.12 -7.48 23.22
CA LEU A 47 -3.58 -6.13 23.24
C LEU A 47 -3.03 -5.72 21.87
N ASP A 48 -2.27 -6.62 21.23
CA ASP A 48 -1.75 -6.43 19.88
C ASP A 48 -2.88 -6.35 18.86
N GLY A 49 -3.93 -7.17 18.96
CA GLY A 49 -5.10 -7.11 18.08
C GLY A 49 -5.91 -5.82 18.23
N ARG A 50 -5.95 -5.23 19.43
CA ARG A 50 -6.52 -3.89 19.67
C ARG A 50 -5.63 -2.78 19.11
N ALA A 51 -4.31 -2.91 19.24
CA ALA A 51 -3.34 -1.96 18.70
C ALA A 51 -3.24 -2.04 17.16
N ALA A 52 -3.36 -3.25 16.61
CA ALA A 52 -3.28 -3.59 15.20
C ALA A 52 -4.66 -3.59 14.53
N LYS A 53 -5.60 -2.77 15.02
CA LYS A 53 -6.74 -2.35 14.20
C LYS A 53 -6.32 -1.10 13.42
N PRO A 54 -5.69 -1.20 12.22
CA PRO A 54 -5.78 -0.12 11.28
C PRO A 54 -7.28 0.00 10.97
N ARG A 55 -7.89 1.07 11.47
CA ARG A 55 -9.20 1.52 11.01
C ARG A 55 -9.12 1.59 9.49
N SER A 56 -9.72 0.61 8.81
CA SER A 56 -9.94 0.58 7.37
C SER A 56 -8.74 1.01 6.50
N HIS A 57 -8.00 0.05 5.98
CA HIS A 57 -7.39 0.24 4.67
C HIS A 57 -8.50 0.51 3.64
N GLY A 58 -8.71 1.80 3.33
CA GLY A 58 -9.37 2.28 2.12
C GLY A 58 -10.53 3.25 2.34
N PRO A 59 -10.35 4.51 1.93
CA PRO A 59 -11.19 4.99 0.82
C PRO A 59 -10.39 5.32 -0.44
N VAL A 60 -9.05 5.21 -0.44
CA VAL A 60 -8.25 5.55 -1.62
C VAL A 60 -8.51 4.58 -2.79
N TRP A 61 -8.88 3.32 -2.51
CA TRP A 61 -9.32 2.37 -3.54
C TRP A 61 -10.77 2.53 -4.01
N ARG A 62 -11.57 3.37 -3.34
CA ARG A 62 -12.92 3.77 -3.78
C ARG A 62 -12.96 5.20 -4.32
N ALA A 63 -11.82 5.88 -4.44
CA ALA A 63 -11.73 7.14 -5.15
C ALA A 63 -11.84 6.88 -6.67
N PRO A 64 -12.53 7.75 -7.44
CA PRO A 64 -12.66 7.60 -8.89
C PRO A 64 -11.30 7.54 -9.62
N TRP A 65 -10.23 8.02 -8.97
CA TRP A 65 -8.86 8.02 -9.49
C TRP A 65 -8.16 6.66 -9.36
N GLY A 66 -8.56 5.82 -8.40
CA GLY A 66 -8.03 4.46 -8.29
C GLY A 66 -8.50 3.56 -9.43
N ARG A 67 -9.71 3.79 -9.96
CA ARG A 67 -10.24 3.11 -11.15
C ARG A 67 -9.52 3.55 -12.44
N LEU A 68 -9.14 4.83 -12.53
CA LEU A 68 -8.37 5.35 -13.66
C LEU A 68 -6.95 4.77 -13.71
N LEU A 69 -6.28 4.63 -12.56
CA LEU A 69 -4.96 3.99 -12.47
C LEU A 69 -4.99 2.50 -12.82
N ALA A 70 -6.01 1.76 -12.38
CA ALA A 70 -6.18 0.36 -12.76
C ALA A 70 -6.48 0.17 -14.26
N ALA A 71 -7.25 1.09 -14.87
CA ALA A 71 -7.51 1.07 -16.31
C ALA A 71 -6.27 1.41 -17.15
N ALA A 72 -5.42 2.34 -16.70
CA ALA A 72 -4.17 2.67 -17.38
C ALA A 72 -3.19 1.48 -17.41
N LEU A 73 -3.10 0.71 -16.33
CA LEU A 73 -2.26 -0.49 -16.27
C LEU A 73 -2.82 -1.64 -17.14
N ALA A 74 -4.14 -1.80 -17.22
CA ALA A 74 -4.77 -2.80 -18.10
C ALA A 74 -4.66 -2.45 -19.60
N GLY A 75 -4.72 -1.16 -19.96
CA GLY A 75 -4.56 -0.70 -21.35
C GLY A 75 -3.16 -0.97 -21.91
N LEU A 76 -2.13 -0.99 -21.06
CA LEU A 76 -0.74 -1.23 -21.47
C LEU A 76 -0.50 -2.70 -21.88
N ALA A 77 -1.31 -3.64 -21.39
CA ALA A 77 -1.19 -5.06 -21.74
C ALA A 77 -1.85 -5.44 -23.08
N VAL A 78 -2.78 -4.64 -23.60
CA VAL A 78 -3.52 -4.93 -24.85
C VAL A 78 -3.03 -4.11 -26.05
N GLY A 79 -2.31 -3.01 -25.82
CA GLY A 79 -1.85 -2.09 -26.88
C GLY A 79 -0.78 -2.63 -27.85
N ALA A 80 -0.33 -3.88 -27.73
CA ALA A 80 0.72 -4.45 -28.59
C ALA A 80 0.19 -5.05 -29.91
N VAL A 81 -1.12 -5.11 -30.14
CA VAL A 81 -1.70 -5.75 -31.34
C VAL A 81 -2.85 -4.93 -31.90
N ALA A 82 -2.54 -3.79 -32.54
CA ALA A 82 -3.23 -3.24 -33.71
C ALA A 82 -2.88 -1.75 -33.85
N ALA A 83 -2.04 -1.42 -34.83
CA ALA A 83 -2.02 -0.08 -35.37
C ALA A 83 -3.29 0.13 -36.23
N PRO A 84 -4.10 1.14 -35.93
CA PRO A 84 -4.56 2.01 -36.98
C PRO A 84 -4.14 3.45 -36.66
N SER A 85 -3.32 3.99 -37.56
CA SER A 85 -3.37 5.37 -38.03
C SER A 85 -4.53 6.22 -37.47
N LEU A 86 -4.23 7.22 -36.63
CA LEU A 86 -4.89 8.54 -36.52
C LEU A 86 -4.55 9.21 -35.16
N ALA A 87 -3.27 9.58 -34.99
CA ALA A 87 -2.84 10.72 -34.17
C ALA A 87 -1.32 10.73 -34.25
N ARG A 88 -0.76 11.54 -35.14
CA ARG A 88 0.65 11.91 -35.08
C ARG A 88 0.81 12.72 -33.79
N PRO A 89 1.46 12.23 -32.74
CA PRO A 89 1.93 13.13 -31.72
C PRO A 89 3.03 13.92 -32.41
N THR A 90 2.84 15.23 -32.56
CA THR A 90 3.95 16.14 -32.81
C THR A 90 4.84 16.07 -31.58
N THR A 91 5.72 15.07 -31.52
CA THR A 91 6.90 15.14 -30.67
C THR A 91 7.66 16.37 -31.16
N PRO A 92 7.87 17.40 -30.34
CA PRO A 92 8.71 18.52 -30.73
C PRO A 92 10.14 17.97 -30.84
N SER A 93 10.54 17.54 -32.03
CA SER A 93 11.91 17.15 -32.29
C SER A 93 12.72 18.44 -32.40
N HIS A 94 13.66 18.63 -31.47
CA HIS A 94 14.60 19.75 -31.45
C HIS A 94 15.26 19.97 -32.81
N THR A 95 15.54 18.88 -33.53
CA THR A 95 16.11 18.88 -34.88
C THR A 95 15.20 19.42 -35.98
N ALA A 96 13.88 19.44 -35.78
CA ALA A 96 12.95 20.10 -36.69
C ALA A 96 12.82 21.59 -36.39
N PHE A 97 12.93 21.97 -35.12
CA PHE A 97 12.98 23.36 -34.69
C PHE A 97 14.26 24.03 -35.22
N GLU A 98 15.43 23.41 -35.04
CA GLU A 98 16.72 23.89 -35.58
C GLU A 98 16.75 24.02 -37.11
N ARG A 99 15.87 23.33 -37.84
CA ARG A 99 15.75 23.46 -39.30
C ARG A 99 14.89 24.63 -39.73
N LEU A 100 13.93 25.02 -38.91
CA LEU A 100 13.06 26.17 -39.16
C LEU A 100 13.70 27.46 -38.63
N ASP A 101 14.38 27.38 -37.48
CA ASP A 101 15.14 28.45 -36.86
C ASP A 101 16.47 28.63 -37.60
N ALA A 102 16.40 29.23 -38.78
CA ALA A 102 17.54 29.38 -39.69
C ALA A 102 18.59 30.36 -39.13
N ASN A 103 18.16 31.31 -38.29
CA ASN A 103 19.04 32.27 -37.65
C ASN A 103 19.62 31.76 -36.31
N HIS A 104 19.10 30.62 -35.80
CA HIS A 104 19.51 29.96 -34.55
C HIS A 104 19.39 30.86 -33.31
N ASP A 105 18.40 31.75 -33.29
CA ASP A 105 18.15 32.64 -32.16
C ASP A 105 17.29 31.99 -31.05
N GLY A 106 16.79 30.78 -31.30
CA GLY A 106 15.99 30.00 -30.36
C GLY A 106 14.50 30.34 -30.39
N ASN A 107 14.06 31.23 -31.28
CA ASN A 107 12.66 31.54 -31.54
C ASN A 107 12.33 31.33 -33.02
N LEU A 108 11.06 31.08 -33.33
CA LEU A 108 10.59 31.04 -34.71
C LEU A 108 9.80 32.31 -35.01
N SER A 109 10.32 33.12 -35.91
CA SER A 109 9.55 34.21 -36.50
C SER A 109 8.43 33.65 -37.39
N PHE A 110 7.41 34.48 -37.66
CA PHE A 110 6.29 34.07 -38.50
C PHE A 110 6.73 33.73 -39.93
N GLU A 111 7.74 34.45 -40.44
CA GLU A 111 8.31 34.23 -41.77
C GLU A 111 8.94 32.84 -41.87
N GLU A 112 9.81 32.50 -40.91
CA GLU A 112 10.47 31.18 -40.79
C GLU A 112 9.47 30.03 -40.63
N PHE A 113 8.41 30.23 -39.85
CA PHE A 113 7.35 29.22 -39.71
C PHE A 113 6.55 29.03 -41.00
N SER A 114 6.35 30.09 -41.78
CA SER A 114 5.54 30.07 -43.00
C SER A 114 6.29 29.58 -44.25
N GLY A 115 7.62 29.42 -44.17
CA GLY A 115 8.46 28.89 -45.25
C GLY A 115 8.48 29.76 -46.52
N ARG A 116 8.40 31.09 -46.36
CA ARG A 116 8.48 32.06 -47.46
C ARG A 116 9.76 32.86 -47.43
#